data_AF-A0A5B2TW91-F1
#
_entry.id   AF-A0A5B2TW91-F1
#
_cell.length_a   1.000
_cell.length_b   1.000
_cell.length_c   1.000
_cell.angle_alpha   90.00
_cell.angle_beta   90.00
_cell.angle_gamma   90.00
#
_symmetry.space_group_name_H-M   'P 1'
#
loop_
_entity.id
_entity.type
_entity.pdbx_description
1 polymer ?
#
loop_
_entity_poly.entity_id
_entity_poly.type
_entity_poly.pdbx_seq_one_letter_code
_entity_poly.pdbx_strand_id
1 'polypeptide(L)'
;MKESRNSTDENINQNVVNMNCDQTNNIFDYGELAIGIGTFVLGIAVAIATWYNASKDRKVHISDKQQDWLIQFREITSNLIGIQNQLFYKYWSIIDTNITTDEIVRGRQDLGHELEKYQAQLLLMFDSNDKIYKKFVSHFAIINPILFKGALSEENLLIGARNKMFDDIHQTIKKQKKRIANLNTKNPLI
;
A
#
# COMPACT_ATOMS: atom_id res chain seq x y z
N MET A 1 25.84 -45.32 109.43
CA MET A 1 24.71 -45.35 108.47
C MET A 1 25.19 -44.71 107.17
N LYS A 2 25.18 -45.49 106.07
CA LYS A 2 25.13 -45.16 104.61
C LYS A 2 25.98 -43.97 104.10
N GLU A 3 27.08 -44.13 103.36
CA GLU A 3 27.30 -44.70 102.00
C GLU A 3 26.96 -43.72 100.85
N SER A 4 27.86 -43.68 99.83
CA SER A 4 27.69 -43.27 98.41
C SER A 4 27.98 -41.81 98.00
N ARG A 5 28.60 -41.42 96.86
CA ARG A 5 29.50 -41.98 95.80
C ARG A 5 29.91 -40.79 94.88
N ASN A 6 31.00 -40.99 94.12
CA ASN A 6 31.54 -40.21 92.97
C ASN A 6 30.53 -39.70 91.90
N SER A 7 30.90 -38.63 91.19
CA SER A 7 30.98 -38.54 89.70
C SER A 7 31.69 -37.23 89.28
N THR A 8 32.86 -37.25 88.63
CA THR A 8 33.14 -37.41 87.19
C THR A 8 32.80 -36.18 86.33
N ASP A 9 33.87 -35.60 85.77
CA ASP A 9 34.09 -34.92 84.47
C ASP A 9 32.91 -34.32 83.69
N GLU A 10 33.07 -33.04 83.31
CA GLU A 10 32.63 -32.36 82.07
C GLU A 10 32.75 -30.84 82.36
N ASN A 11 33.47 -29.99 81.62
CA ASN A 11 33.35 -29.78 80.19
C ASN A 11 34.54 -28.98 79.67
N ILE A 12 35.20 -29.57 78.68
CA ILE A 12 36.22 -28.99 77.81
C ILE A 12 35.51 -28.20 76.69
N ASN A 13 36.11 -27.08 76.28
CA ASN A 13 35.85 -26.35 75.02
C ASN A 13 34.50 -25.64 74.82
N GLN A 14 34.53 -24.30 74.98
CA GLN A 14 33.57 -23.38 74.33
C GLN A 14 34.22 -22.47 73.28
N ASN A 15 35.37 -22.86 72.72
CA ASN A 15 35.87 -22.24 71.50
C ASN A 15 35.69 -23.21 70.34
N VAL A 16 35.33 -22.66 69.18
CA VAL A 16 34.96 -23.35 67.93
C VAL A 16 33.48 -23.72 67.87
N VAL A 17 32.65 -22.82 67.34
CA VAL A 17 32.06 -22.90 65.99
C VAL A 17 31.36 -21.56 65.75
N ASN A 18 32.04 -20.64 65.08
CA ASN A 18 31.39 -19.51 64.42
C ASN A 18 32.07 -19.35 63.07
N MET A 19 31.78 -20.28 62.16
CA MET A 19 32.15 -20.17 60.75
C MET A 19 31.05 -20.75 59.88
N ASN A 20 30.61 -19.88 58.96
CA ASN A 20 29.92 -20.15 57.71
C ASN A 20 28.47 -20.63 57.75
N CYS A 21 27.53 -19.69 57.65
CA CYS A 21 26.23 -19.95 57.01
C CYS A 21 25.64 -18.77 56.23
N ASP A 22 26.47 -17.91 55.60
CA ASP A 22 25.96 -16.73 54.87
C ASP A 22 26.28 -16.71 53.35
N GLN A 23 26.94 -17.74 52.79
CA GLN A 23 27.36 -17.71 51.38
C GLN A 23 26.46 -18.45 50.38
N THR A 24 25.44 -19.19 50.83
CA THR A 24 24.58 -19.99 49.93
C THR A 24 23.39 -19.23 49.36
N ASN A 25 22.94 -18.14 50.00
CA ASN A 25 21.75 -17.41 49.57
C ASN A 25 22.02 -16.46 48.38
N ASN A 26 23.26 -15.98 48.24
CA ASN A 26 23.61 -15.02 47.19
C ASN A 26 23.58 -15.65 45.78
N ILE A 27 23.97 -16.92 45.61
CA ILE A 27 24.10 -17.54 44.28
C ILE A 27 22.73 -17.78 43.63
N PHE A 28 21.72 -18.15 44.42
CA PHE A 28 20.35 -18.35 43.92
C PHE A 28 19.70 -17.02 43.53
N ASP A 29 19.89 -15.96 44.31
CA ASP A 29 19.39 -14.61 44.00
C ASP A 29 19.99 -14.03 42.71
N TYR A 30 21.28 -14.26 42.44
CA TYR A 30 21.90 -13.85 41.17
C TYR A 30 21.43 -14.67 39.96
N GLY A 31 21.03 -15.93 40.17
CA GLY A 31 20.51 -16.83 39.13
C GLY A 31 19.15 -16.38 38.59
N GLU A 32 18.21 -16.03 39.48
CA GLU A 32 16.90 -15.53 39.08
C GLU A 32 16.99 -14.18 38.36
N LEU A 33 17.87 -13.29 38.83
CA LEU A 33 18.14 -12.01 38.17
C LEU A 33 18.70 -12.20 36.75
N ALA A 34 19.62 -13.15 36.56
CA ALA A 34 20.19 -13.45 35.24
C ALA A 34 19.15 -14.02 34.26
N ILE A 35 18.23 -14.86 34.73
CA ILE A 35 17.11 -15.36 33.93
C ILE A 35 16.17 -14.21 33.53
N GLY A 36 15.90 -13.27 34.44
CA GLY A 36 15.10 -12.08 34.16
C GLY A 36 15.73 -11.18 33.10
N ILE A 37 17.03 -10.87 33.22
CA ILE A 37 17.77 -10.06 32.25
C ILE A 37 17.84 -10.77 30.89
N GLY A 38 18.12 -12.08 30.87
CA GLY A 38 18.18 -12.87 29.64
C GLY A 38 16.85 -12.88 28.89
N THR A 39 15.74 -13.06 29.61
CA THR A 39 14.40 -13.04 29.04
C THR A 39 14.02 -11.65 28.51
N PHE A 40 14.40 -10.59 29.23
CA PHE A 40 14.18 -9.21 28.81
C PHE A 40 14.93 -8.86 27.52
N VAL A 41 16.22 -9.21 27.43
CA VAL A 41 17.03 -9.01 26.22
C VAL A 41 16.47 -9.81 25.04
N LEU A 42 16.05 -11.05 25.27
CA LEU A 42 15.41 -11.88 24.25
C LEU A 42 14.10 -11.25 23.76
N GLY A 43 13.28 -10.72 24.68
CA GLY A 43 12.05 -9.99 24.36
C GLY A 43 12.30 -8.77 23.48
N ILE A 44 13.33 -7.98 23.79
CA ILE A 44 13.73 -6.82 22.96
C ILE A 44 14.21 -7.28 21.58
N ALA A 45 15.05 -8.32 21.51
CA ALA A 45 15.55 -8.83 20.25
C ALA A 45 14.41 -9.32 19.34
N VAL A 46 13.43 -10.03 19.91
CA VAL A 46 12.23 -10.46 19.18
C VAL A 46 11.40 -9.27 18.74
N ALA A 47 11.16 -8.29 19.62
CA ALA A 47 10.38 -7.10 19.27
C ALA A 47 11.00 -6.31 18.09
N ILE A 48 12.33 -6.15 18.09
CA ILE A 48 13.07 -5.50 17.00
C ILE A 48 12.98 -6.33 15.71
N ALA A 49 13.18 -7.65 15.79
CA ALA A 49 13.09 -8.54 14.63
C ALA A 49 11.69 -8.54 14.00
N THR A 50 10.64 -8.61 14.83
CA THR A 50 9.24 -8.52 14.40
C THR A 50 8.95 -7.16 13.76
N TRP A 51 9.40 -6.06 14.37
CA TRP A 51 9.19 -4.73 13.82
C TRP A 51 9.89 -4.54 12.47
N TYR A 52 11.12 -5.05 12.34
CA TYR A 52 11.88 -5.02 11.09
C TYR A 52 11.17 -5.81 9.98
N ASN A 53 10.75 -7.03 10.27
CA ASN A 53 10.04 -7.89 9.31
C ASN A 53 8.68 -7.30 8.90
N ALA A 54 7.87 -6.86 9.87
CA ALA A 54 6.58 -6.23 9.59
C ALA A 54 6.73 -4.95 8.74
N SER A 55 7.80 -4.18 8.98
CA SER A 55 8.10 -2.99 8.19
C SER A 55 8.54 -3.33 6.76
N LYS A 56 9.24 -4.45 6.56
CA LYS A 56 9.61 -4.96 5.23
C LYS A 56 8.37 -5.43 4.48
N ASP A 57 7.54 -6.26 5.10
CA ASP A 57 6.33 -6.83 4.50
C ASP A 57 5.32 -5.75 4.11
N ARG A 58 5.12 -4.74 4.97
CA ARG A 58 4.24 -3.60 4.67
C ARG A 58 4.69 -2.83 3.43
N LYS A 59 6.00 -2.71 3.18
CA LYS A 59 6.53 -2.00 2.01
C LYS A 59 6.33 -2.79 0.73
N VAL A 60 6.55 -4.11 0.76
CA VAL A 60 6.28 -5.01 -0.37
C VAL A 60 4.80 -4.94 -0.74
N HIS A 61 3.91 -5.07 0.23
CA HIS A 61 2.46 -4.98 0.02
C HIS A 61 2.02 -3.64 -0.59
N ILE A 62 2.64 -2.53 -0.16
CA ILE A 62 2.37 -1.21 -0.75
C ILE A 62 2.85 -1.15 -2.21
N SER A 63 4.02 -1.72 -2.52
CA SER A 63 4.53 -1.77 -3.88
C SER A 63 3.61 -2.58 -4.80
N ASP A 64 3.17 -3.76 -4.36
CA ASP A 64 2.27 -4.62 -5.13
C ASP A 64 0.94 -3.92 -5.39
N LYS A 65 0.34 -3.31 -4.36
CA LYS A 65 -0.88 -2.49 -4.54
C LYS A 65 -0.70 -1.33 -5.52
N GLN A 66 0.48 -0.71 -5.57
CA GLN A 66 0.77 0.35 -6.55
C GLN A 66 0.92 -0.20 -7.98
N GLN A 67 1.47 -1.41 -8.13
CA GLN A 67 1.53 -2.08 -9.42
C GLN A 67 0.13 -2.47 -9.91
N ASP A 68 -0.70 -3.06 -9.04
CA ASP A 68 -2.08 -3.41 -9.35
C ASP A 68 -2.89 -2.18 -9.77
N TRP A 69 -2.78 -1.09 -9.00
CA TRP A 69 -3.40 0.19 -9.35
C TRP A 69 -2.93 0.69 -10.73
N LEU A 70 -1.65 0.57 -11.05
CA LEU A 70 -1.09 1.00 -12.34
C LEU A 70 -1.62 0.14 -13.50
N ILE A 71 -1.79 -1.16 -13.29
CA ILE A 71 -2.34 -2.09 -14.27
C ILE A 71 -3.80 -1.71 -14.56
N GLN A 72 -4.62 -1.56 -13.52
CA GLN A 72 -6.03 -1.15 -13.65
C GLN A 72 -6.16 0.22 -14.33
N PHE A 73 -5.30 1.18 -13.96
CA PHE A 73 -5.30 2.51 -14.57
C PHE A 73 -5.02 2.45 -16.08
N ARG A 74 -4.06 1.61 -16.49
CA ARG A 74 -3.71 1.41 -17.91
C ARG A 74 -4.84 0.74 -18.68
N GLU A 75 -5.49 -0.25 -18.09
CA GLU A 75 -6.62 -0.93 -18.72
C GLU A 75 -7.80 0.03 -18.94
N ILE A 76 -8.21 0.75 -17.91
CA ILE A 76 -9.32 1.72 -17.99
C ILE A 76 -9.01 2.81 -19.01
N THR A 77 -7.79 3.38 -18.98
CA THR A 77 -7.39 4.41 -19.94
C THR A 77 -7.30 3.87 -21.37
N SER A 78 -6.82 2.64 -21.58
CA SER A 78 -6.80 2.00 -22.90
C SER A 78 -8.21 1.80 -23.47
N ASN A 79 -9.14 1.31 -22.65
CA ASN A 79 -10.53 1.12 -23.05
C ASN A 79 -11.22 2.44 -23.37
N LEU A 80 -11.00 3.47 -22.53
CA LEU A 80 -11.50 4.81 -22.76
C LEU A 80 -11.00 5.41 -24.08
N ILE A 81 -9.72 5.25 -24.39
CA ILE A 81 -9.12 5.69 -25.66
C ILE A 81 -9.73 4.92 -26.84
N GLY A 82 -9.89 3.61 -26.70
CA GLY A 82 -10.49 2.76 -27.72
C GLY A 82 -11.90 3.23 -28.11
N ILE A 83 -12.75 3.47 -27.12
CA ILE A 83 -14.13 3.93 -27.34
C ILE A 83 -14.16 5.35 -27.92
N GLN A 84 -13.32 6.27 -27.43
CA GLN A 84 -13.22 7.61 -28.02
C GLN A 84 -12.81 7.57 -29.49
N ASN A 85 -11.89 6.67 -29.86
CA ASN A 85 -11.49 6.49 -31.24
C ASN A 85 -12.62 5.89 -32.08
N GLN A 86 -13.33 4.87 -31.58
CA GLN A 86 -14.48 4.28 -32.28
C GLN A 86 -15.59 5.32 -32.51
N LEU A 87 -15.92 6.12 -31.48
CA LEU A 87 -16.87 7.22 -31.59
C LEU A 87 -16.42 8.26 -32.61
N PHE A 88 -15.13 8.61 -32.61
CA PHE A 88 -14.55 9.53 -33.59
C PHE A 88 -14.65 8.99 -35.03
N TYR A 89 -14.27 7.74 -35.28
CA TYR A 89 -14.37 7.14 -36.61
C TYR A 89 -15.82 7.01 -37.08
N LYS A 90 -16.73 6.57 -36.19
CA LYS A 90 -18.15 6.48 -36.50
C LYS A 90 -18.77 7.85 -36.74
N TYR A 91 -18.27 8.89 -36.08
CA TYR A 91 -18.68 10.26 -36.36
C TYR A 91 -18.26 10.71 -37.76
N TRP A 92 -17.01 10.46 -38.15
CA TRP A 92 -16.49 10.84 -39.47
C TRP A 92 -17.08 10.01 -40.61
N SER A 93 -17.42 8.73 -40.41
CA SER A 93 -18.05 7.91 -41.46
C SER A 93 -19.44 8.42 -41.87
N ILE A 94 -20.14 9.14 -40.99
CA ILE A 94 -21.45 9.76 -41.27
C ILE A 94 -21.33 10.86 -42.33
N ILE A 95 -20.16 11.51 -42.42
CA ILE A 95 -19.93 12.61 -43.36
C ILE A 95 -19.82 12.07 -44.80
N ASP A 96 -19.42 10.80 -44.97
CA ASP A 96 -19.17 10.18 -46.28
C ASP A 96 -20.29 9.26 -46.79
N THR A 97 -21.28 8.89 -45.98
CA THR A 97 -22.29 7.89 -46.38
C THR A 97 -23.71 8.20 -45.88
N ASN A 98 -24.72 7.94 -46.75
CA ASN A 98 -26.16 8.01 -46.47
C ASN A 98 -26.61 6.89 -45.49
N ILE A 99 -25.94 6.75 -44.35
CA ILE A 99 -26.33 5.83 -43.29
C ILE A 99 -27.59 6.39 -42.61
N THR A 100 -28.59 5.55 -42.40
CA THR A 100 -29.84 5.87 -41.71
C THR A 100 -29.57 6.42 -40.31
N THR A 101 -30.20 7.55 -39.99
CA THR A 101 -30.03 8.28 -38.73
C THR A 101 -30.26 7.43 -37.47
N ASP A 102 -31.10 6.41 -37.52
CA ASP A 102 -31.46 5.59 -36.35
C ASP A 102 -30.35 4.64 -35.87
N GLU A 103 -29.61 4.00 -36.77
CA GLU A 103 -28.52 3.07 -36.40
C GLU A 103 -27.30 3.82 -35.86
N ILE A 104 -27.12 5.05 -36.32
CA ILE A 104 -26.11 5.98 -35.82
C ILE A 104 -26.48 6.45 -34.41
N VAL A 105 -27.73 6.83 -34.18
CA VAL A 105 -28.20 7.30 -32.88
C VAL A 105 -28.09 6.20 -31.83
N ARG A 106 -28.54 4.96 -32.14
CA ARG A 106 -28.42 3.82 -31.22
C ARG A 106 -26.97 3.50 -30.89
N GLY A 107 -26.11 3.38 -31.90
CA GLY A 107 -24.71 3.08 -31.64
C GLY A 107 -23.93 4.22 -30.98
N ARG A 108 -24.39 5.48 -31.08
CA ARG A 108 -23.84 6.61 -30.31
C ARG A 108 -24.27 6.54 -28.85
N GLN A 109 -25.50 6.10 -28.57
CA GLN A 109 -25.99 5.89 -27.20
C GLN A 109 -25.24 4.74 -26.53
N ASP A 110 -25.08 3.59 -27.20
CA ASP A 110 -24.41 2.42 -26.63
C ASP A 110 -22.93 2.71 -26.31
N LEU A 111 -22.18 3.22 -27.29
CA LEU A 111 -20.79 3.64 -27.09
C LEU A 111 -20.66 4.82 -26.12
N GLY A 112 -21.71 5.65 -26.03
CA GLY A 112 -21.77 6.75 -25.08
C GLY A 112 -21.86 6.30 -23.65
N HIS A 113 -22.73 5.34 -23.37
CA HIS A 113 -22.85 4.72 -22.04
C HIS A 113 -21.57 3.98 -21.64
N GLU A 114 -20.92 3.28 -22.58
CA GLU A 114 -19.62 2.67 -22.31
C GLU A 114 -18.54 3.71 -22.02
N LEU A 115 -18.50 4.81 -22.78
CA LEU A 115 -17.57 5.91 -22.54
C LEU A 115 -17.76 6.51 -21.13
N GLU A 116 -19.00 6.81 -20.75
CA GLU A 116 -19.34 7.35 -19.42
C GLU A 116 -18.94 6.38 -18.30
N LYS A 117 -19.16 5.07 -18.50
CA LYS A 117 -18.73 4.04 -17.56
C LYS A 117 -17.22 4.08 -17.32
N TYR A 118 -16.40 4.12 -18.37
CA TYR A 118 -14.94 4.16 -18.21
C TYR A 118 -14.45 5.51 -17.67
N GLN A 119 -15.12 6.62 -18.01
CA GLN A 119 -14.86 7.93 -17.40
C GLN A 119 -15.11 7.89 -15.89
N ALA A 120 -16.25 7.33 -15.47
CA ALA A 120 -16.59 7.19 -14.06
C ALA A 120 -15.59 6.29 -13.33
N GLN A 121 -15.23 5.14 -13.91
CA GLN A 121 -14.22 4.25 -13.34
C GLN A 121 -12.87 4.96 -13.18
N LEU A 122 -12.43 5.72 -14.18
CA LEU A 122 -11.19 6.49 -14.12
C LEU A 122 -11.24 7.53 -13.00
N LEU A 123 -12.34 8.26 -12.87
CA LEU A 123 -12.53 9.28 -11.85
C LEU A 123 -12.55 8.69 -10.44
N LEU A 124 -13.13 7.50 -10.26
CA LEU A 124 -13.14 6.78 -8.97
C LEU A 124 -11.75 6.34 -8.50
N MET A 125 -10.75 6.30 -9.39
CA MET A 125 -9.36 6.00 -9.01
C MET A 125 -8.66 7.14 -8.27
N PHE A 126 -9.26 8.32 -8.24
CA PHE A 126 -8.71 9.53 -7.63
C PHE A 126 -9.67 10.11 -6.59
N ASP A 127 -9.11 10.82 -5.62
CA ASP A 127 -9.92 11.66 -4.73
C ASP A 127 -10.52 12.82 -5.55
N SER A 128 -11.78 13.16 -5.30
CA SER A 128 -12.47 14.34 -5.85
C SER A 128 -11.68 15.65 -5.70
N ASN A 129 -10.84 15.76 -4.67
CA ASN A 129 -10.00 16.93 -4.42
C ASN A 129 -8.67 16.90 -5.17
N ASP A 130 -8.30 15.78 -5.80
CA ASP A 130 -7.05 15.65 -6.56
C ASP A 130 -7.07 16.59 -7.78
N LYS A 131 -5.91 17.22 -8.05
CA LYS A 131 -5.72 18.04 -9.26
C LYS A 131 -5.86 17.20 -10.52
N ILE A 132 -5.47 15.93 -10.48
CA ILE A 132 -5.59 15.00 -11.62
C ILE A 132 -7.07 14.71 -11.90
N TYR A 133 -7.87 14.47 -10.85
CA TYR A 133 -9.33 14.32 -10.98
C TYR A 133 -9.95 15.52 -11.70
N LYS A 134 -9.66 16.74 -11.22
CA LYS A 134 -10.18 17.99 -11.80
C LYS A 134 -9.78 18.17 -13.27
N LYS A 135 -8.55 17.80 -13.63
CA LYS A 135 -8.08 17.82 -15.03
C LYS A 135 -8.88 16.87 -15.91
N PHE A 136 -9.08 15.62 -15.48
CA PHE A 136 -9.88 14.66 -16.25
C PHE A 136 -11.32 15.12 -16.42
N VAL A 137 -11.97 15.62 -15.36
CA VAL A 137 -13.31 16.22 -15.46
C VAL A 137 -13.34 17.34 -16.49
N SER A 138 -12.34 18.23 -16.49
CA SER A 138 -12.27 19.32 -17.47
C SER A 138 -12.10 18.83 -18.91
N HIS A 139 -11.31 17.77 -19.12
CA HIS A 139 -11.17 17.16 -20.44
C HIS A 139 -12.47 16.51 -20.91
N PHE A 140 -13.16 15.78 -20.03
CA PHE A 140 -14.44 15.14 -20.35
C PHE A 140 -15.54 16.16 -20.63
N ALA A 141 -15.57 17.28 -19.90
CA ALA A 141 -16.51 18.37 -20.14
C ALA A 141 -16.34 19.00 -21.53
N ILE A 142 -15.15 18.92 -22.13
CA ILE A 142 -14.88 19.39 -23.50
C ILE A 142 -15.14 18.29 -24.53
N ILE A 143 -14.65 17.08 -24.29
CA ILE A 143 -14.70 15.97 -25.25
C ILE A 143 -16.13 15.45 -25.43
N ASN A 144 -16.90 15.28 -24.34
CA ASN A 144 -18.22 14.65 -24.40
C ASN A 144 -19.21 15.46 -25.26
N PRO A 145 -19.39 16.79 -25.06
CA PRO A 145 -20.30 17.55 -25.90
C PRO A 145 -19.98 17.45 -27.38
N ILE A 146 -18.70 17.44 -27.76
CA ILE A 146 -18.30 17.39 -29.17
C ILE A 146 -18.57 16.01 -29.76
N LEU A 147 -18.21 14.94 -29.05
CA LEU A 147 -18.47 13.56 -29.49
C LEU A 147 -19.97 13.24 -29.60
N PHE A 148 -20.80 13.81 -28.71
CA PHE A 148 -22.24 13.52 -28.69
C PHE A 148 -23.10 14.47 -29.53
N LYS A 149 -22.75 15.76 -29.59
CA LYS A 149 -23.53 16.78 -30.33
C LYS A 149 -23.03 16.97 -31.76
N GLY A 150 -21.81 16.55 -32.07
CA GLY A 150 -21.32 16.54 -33.45
C GLY A 150 -21.08 17.93 -34.02
N ALA A 151 -20.36 18.79 -33.30
CA ALA A 151 -19.93 20.08 -33.80
C ALA A 151 -18.62 19.95 -34.61
N LEU A 152 -18.73 19.74 -35.93
CA LEU A 152 -17.60 19.69 -36.87
C LEU A 152 -16.67 20.91 -36.78
N SER A 153 -17.21 22.07 -36.40
CA SER A 153 -16.44 23.31 -36.20
C SER A 153 -15.47 23.25 -35.01
N GLU A 154 -15.56 22.24 -34.15
CA GLU A 154 -14.76 22.10 -32.92
C GLU A 154 -13.70 20.99 -33.01
N GLU A 155 -13.40 20.48 -34.20
CA GLU A 155 -12.41 19.40 -34.40
C GLU A 155 -11.05 19.71 -33.76
N ASN A 156 -10.50 20.90 -34.01
CA ASN A 156 -9.22 21.31 -33.41
C ASN A 156 -9.27 21.35 -31.88
N LEU A 157 -10.43 21.70 -31.32
CA LEU A 157 -10.65 21.76 -29.88
C LEU A 157 -10.77 20.35 -29.27
N LEU A 158 -11.43 19.43 -29.97
CA LEU A 158 -11.49 18.00 -29.62
C LEU A 158 -10.11 17.35 -29.67
N ILE A 159 -9.35 17.54 -30.76
CA ILE A 159 -7.99 16.99 -30.92
C ILE A 159 -7.08 17.56 -29.83
N GLY A 160 -7.14 18.87 -29.59
CA GLY A 160 -6.36 19.53 -28.55
C GLY A 160 -6.68 19.00 -27.14
N ALA A 161 -7.96 18.85 -26.80
CA ALA A 161 -8.39 18.30 -25.51
C ALA A 161 -7.99 16.83 -25.35
N ARG A 162 -8.12 16.01 -26.40
CA ARG A 162 -7.72 14.60 -26.41
C ARG A 162 -6.22 14.44 -26.21
N ASN A 163 -5.41 15.22 -26.93
CA ASN A 163 -3.94 15.18 -26.79
C ASN A 163 -3.50 15.58 -25.37
N LYS A 164 -4.09 16.65 -24.80
CA LYS A 164 -3.83 17.04 -23.40
C LYS A 164 -4.21 15.94 -22.41
N MET A 165 -5.34 15.27 -22.64
CA MET A 165 -5.76 14.13 -21.82
C MET A 165 -4.75 12.99 -21.89
N PHE A 166 -4.23 12.67 -23.08
CA PHE A 166 -3.21 11.64 -23.26
C PHE A 166 -1.89 12.01 -22.58
N ASP A 167 -1.49 13.27 -22.65
CA ASP A 167 -0.30 13.76 -21.95
C ASP A 167 -0.45 13.61 -20.43
N ASP A 168 -1.60 13.98 -19.86
CA ASP A 168 -1.87 13.83 -18.44
C ASP A 168 -1.91 12.34 -18.00
N ILE A 169 -2.44 11.45 -18.83
CA ILE A 169 -2.37 9.98 -18.61
C ILE A 169 -0.91 9.52 -18.59
N HIS A 170 -0.11 9.91 -19.57
CA HIS A 170 1.30 9.53 -19.67
C HIS A 170 2.11 10.07 -18.48
N GLN A 171 1.89 11.32 -18.08
CA GLN A 171 2.53 11.91 -16.92
C GLN A 171 2.16 11.18 -15.63
N THR A 172 0.89 10.79 -15.48
CA THR A 172 0.41 10.03 -14.32
C THR A 172 1.09 8.67 -14.24
N ILE A 173 1.15 7.93 -15.36
CA ILE A 173 1.87 6.64 -15.46
C ILE A 173 3.35 6.82 -15.11
N LYS A 174 4.01 7.83 -15.67
CA LYS A 174 5.44 8.09 -15.43
C LYS A 174 5.71 8.39 -13.95
N LYS A 175 4.87 9.21 -13.32
CA LYS A 175 4.97 9.56 -11.90
C LYS A 175 4.80 8.32 -11.01
N GLN A 176 3.85 7.44 -11.34
CA GLN A 176 3.60 6.23 -10.57
C GLN A 176 4.70 5.18 -10.75
N LYS A 177 5.20 4.99 -11.97
CA LYS A 177 6.39 4.16 -12.22
C LYS A 177 7.60 4.62 -11.42
N LYS A 178 7.84 5.94 -11.34
CA LYS A 178 8.92 6.49 -10.52
C LYS A 178 8.73 6.22 -9.03
N ARG A 179 7.49 6.28 -8.53
CA ARG A 179 7.16 5.94 -7.13
C ARG A 179 7.44 4.47 -6.81
N ILE A 180 7.00 3.56 -7.68
CA ILE A 180 7.25 2.12 -7.55
C ILE A 180 8.76 1.83 -7.60
N ALA A 181 9.48 2.41 -8.57
CA ALA A 181 10.92 2.23 -8.68
C ALA A 181 11.69 2.75 -7.45
N ASN A 182 11.27 3.88 -6.87
CA ASN A 182 11.85 4.42 -5.64
C ASN A 182 11.60 3.54 -4.41
N LEU A 183 10.48 2.81 -4.38
CA LEU A 183 10.19 1.84 -3.31
C LEU A 183 11.06 0.58 -3.45
N ASN A 184 11.25 0.10 -4.69
CA ASN A 184 12.08 -1.08 -4.99
C ASN A 184 13.59 -0.82 -4.83
N THR A 185 14.09 0.36 -5.19
CA THR A 185 15.53 0.69 -5.09
C THR A 185 16.00 0.93 -3.67
N LYS A 186 15.11 1.33 -2.75
CA LYS A 186 15.45 1.53 -1.34
C LYS A 186 15.48 0.23 -0.53
N ASN A 187 14.97 -0.86 -1.09
CA ASN A 187 14.97 -2.21 -0.51
C ASN A 187 14.89 -3.22 -1.66
N PRO A 188 16.03 -3.64 -2.25
CA PRO A 188 16.00 -4.69 -3.26
C PRO A 188 15.32 -5.93 -2.68
N LEU A 189 14.61 -6.67 -3.53
CA LEU A 189 13.94 -7.94 -3.19
C LEU A 189 14.94 -9.07 -2.86
N ILE A 190 16.19 -8.73 -2.53
CA ILE A 190 17.31 -9.63 -2.24
C ILE A 190 18.02 -9.11 -1.01
#